data_AF-A0A382BZ45-F1
#
_entry.id   AF-A0A382BZ45-F1
#
_cell.length_a   1.000
_cell.length_b   1.000
_cell.length_c   1.000
_cell.angle_alpha   90.00
_cell.angle_beta   90.00
_cell.angle_gamma   90.00
#
_symmetry.space_group_name_H-M   'P 1'
#
loop_
_entity.id
_entity.type
_entity.pdbx_description
1 polymer ?
#
loop_
_entity_poly.entity_id
_entity_poly.type
_entity_poly.pdbx_seq_one_letter_code
_entity_poly.pdbx_strand_id
1 'polypeptide(L)'
;MIIDGSVPTWFAAAALLREVLIGVAALLLAGFGARRIDVTWWGKTGTFALLFAFPCFLAGESTITGRPFFAVAAWIFAIPGLLIAWWAGLGYVPEGLRALREGRAAREGT
;
A
#
# COMPACT_ATOMS: atom_id res chain seq x y z
N MET A 1 7.50 -17.14 2.22
CA MET A 1 6.30 -16.43 1.70
C MET A 1 6.32 -16.23 0.18
N ILE A 2 7.19 -15.38 -0.40
CA ILE A 2 7.20 -15.17 -1.88
C ILE A 2 7.94 -16.30 -2.63
N ILE A 3 8.89 -16.97 -1.94
CA ILE A 3 9.68 -18.10 -2.44
C ILE A 3 9.03 -19.46 -2.09
N ASP A 4 8.09 -19.45 -1.14
CA ASP A 4 7.42 -20.66 -0.60
C ASP A 4 6.05 -20.91 -1.28
N GLY A 5 5.68 -20.07 -2.25
CA GLY A 5 4.38 -20.14 -2.95
C GLY A 5 3.17 -19.65 -2.17
N SER A 6 3.28 -19.49 -0.84
CA SER A 6 2.15 -19.22 0.05
C SER A 6 1.45 -17.87 -0.17
N VAL A 7 2.16 -16.89 -0.73
CA VAL A 7 1.60 -15.58 -1.09
C VAL A 7 1.87 -15.37 -2.57
N PRO A 8 0.84 -15.04 -3.39
CA PRO A 8 1.04 -14.73 -4.79
C PRO A 8 2.08 -13.62 -4.96
N THR A 9 3.09 -13.86 -5.78
CA THR A 9 4.19 -12.91 -6.03
C THR A 9 3.68 -11.56 -6.51
N TRP A 10 2.63 -11.56 -7.34
CA TRP A 10 1.98 -10.34 -7.82
C TRP A 10 1.34 -9.53 -6.69
N PHE A 11 0.74 -10.19 -5.69
CA PHE A 11 0.08 -9.54 -4.56
C PHE A 11 1.11 -8.87 -3.65
N ALA A 12 2.17 -9.60 -3.31
CA ALA A 12 3.27 -9.08 -2.51
C ALA A 12 4.00 -7.94 -3.23
N ALA A 13 4.22 -8.04 -4.56
CA ALA A 13 4.79 -6.95 -5.34
C ALA A 13 3.88 -5.70 -5.36
N ALA A 14 2.57 -5.88 -5.52
CA ALA A 14 1.60 -4.78 -5.50
C ALA A 14 1.50 -4.09 -4.13
N ALA A 15 1.57 -4.86 -3.03
CA ALA A 15 1.59 -4.31 -1.67
C ALA A 15 2.91 -3.56 -1.40
N LEU A 16 4.05 -4.13 -1.83
CA LEU A 16 5.36 -3.49 -1.66
C LEU A 16 5.46 -2.17 -2.43
N LEU A 17 4.98 -2.16 -3.69
CA LEU A 17 4.96 -0.96 -4.51
C LEU A 17 4.14 0.15 -3.84
N ARG A 18 3.02 -0.18 -3.18
CA ARG A 18 2.22 0.77 -2.41
C ARG A 18 2.99 1.39 -1.25
N GLU A 19 3.70 0.59 -0.46
CA GLU A 19 4.52 1.11 0.65
C GLU A 19 5.61 2.05 0.13
N VAL A 20 6.26 1.70 -0.98
CA VAL A 20 7.25 2.56 -1.64
C VAL A 20 6.61 3.88 -2.10
N LEU A 21 5.45 3.84 -2.75
CA LEU A 21 4.77 5.04 -3.23
C LEU A 21 4.38 5.99 -2.08
N ILE A 22 3.86 5.45 -0.98
CA ILE A 22 3.49 6.28 0.19
C ILE A 22 4.73 6.82 0.89
N GLY A 23 5.78 6.01 1.03
CA GLY A 23 7.06 6.46 1.58
C GLY A 23 7.66 7.60 0.77
N VAL A 24 7.67 7.47 -0.56
CA VAL A 24 8.14 8.53 -1.48
C VAL A 24 7.27 9.78 -1.37
N ALA A 25 5.94 9.64 -1.35
CA ALA A 25 5.05 10.79 -1.18
C ALA A 25 5.29 11.52 0.15
N ALA A 26 5.45 10.79 1.25
CA ALA A 26 5.76 11.34 2.56
C ALA A 26 7.11 12.09 2.58
N LEU A 27 8.14 11.53 1.94
CA LEU A 27 9.46 12.16 1.82
C LEU A 27 9.40 13.44 0.96
N LEU A 28 8.66 13.42 -0.15
CA LEU A 28 8.49 14.61 -1.00
C LEU A 28 7.80 15.74 -0.22
N LEU A 29 6.72 15.44 0.50
CA LEU A 29 6.01 16.44 1.31
C LEU A 29 6.87 17.02 2.42
N ALA A 30 7.64 16.16 3.10
CA ALA A 30 8.60 16.61 4.10
C ALA A 30 9.65 17.54 3.46
N GLY A 31 10.10 17.24 2.23
CA GLY A 31 11.03 18.08 1.48
C GLY A 31 10.44 19.44 1.05
N PHE A 32 9.13 19.51 0.76
CA PHE A 32 8.45 20.75 0.38
C PHE A 32 7.93 21.58 1.57
N GLY A 33 8.15 21.13 2.81
CA GLY A 33 7.66 21.83 4.01
C GLY A 33 6.13 21.85 4.14
N ALA A 34 5.43 21.03 3.36
CA ALA A 34 3.98 20.95 3.38
C ALA A 34 3.50 20.33 4.71
N ARG A 35 2.38 20.85 5.25
CA ARG A 35 1.70 20.21 6.40
C ARG A 35 1.44 18.74 6.06
N ARG A 36 1.69 17.86 7.04
CA ARG A 36 1.43 16.42 6.98
C ARG A 36 0.19 16.13 6.13
N ILE A 37 0.36 15.37 5.05
CA ILE A 37 -0.80 14.80 4.37
C ILE A 37 -1.50 13.90 5.39
N ASP A 38 -2.75 14.24 5.70
CA ASP A 38 -3.62 13.34 6.45
C ASP A 38 -3.86 12.10 5.57
N VAL A 39 -3.37 10.97 6.07
CA VAL A 39 -3.66 9.66 5.50
C VAL A 39 -5.18 9.51 5.46
N THR A 40 -5.71 9.42 4.23
CA THR A 40 -7.14 9.24 4.01
C THR A 40 -7.62 8.02 4.80
N TRP A 41 -8.86 8.09 5.30
CA TRP A 41 -9.45 6.98 6.05
C TRP A 41 -9.38 5.67 5.26
N TRP A 42 -9.55 5.74 3.93
CA TRP A 42 -9.34 4.65 3.00
C TRP A 42 -7.94 4.03 3.07
N GLY A 43 -6.88 4.84 3.13
CA GLY A 43 -5.51 4.34 3.28
C GLY A 43 -5.30 3.54 4.56
N LYS A 44 -5.93 3.95 5.67
CA LYS A 44 -5.88 3.21 6.96
C LYS A 44 -6.64 1.89 6.88
N THR A 45 -7.84 1.90 6.30
CA THR A 45 -8.66 0.70 6.11
C THR A 45 -7.97 -0.31 5.20
N GLY A 46 -7.33 0.15 4.11
CA GLY A 46 -6.55 -0.70 3.21
C GLY A 46 -5.38 -1.38 3.93
N THR A 47 -4.57 -0.62 4.68
CA THR A 47 -3.47 -1.20 5.47
C THR A 47 -3.98 -2.18 6.53
N PHE A 48 -5.06 -1.88 7.23
CA PHE A 48 -5.64 -2.78 8.22
C PHE A 48 -6.09 -4.11 7.60
N ALA A 49 -6.74 -4.07 6.44
CA ALA A 49 -7.12 -5.28 5.72
C ALA A 49 -5.90 -6.10 5.27
N LEU A 50 -4.83 -5.45 4.80
CA LEU A 50 -3.58 -6.14 4.43
C LEU A 50 -2.91 -6.80 5.65
N LEU A 51 -2.93 -6.16 6.82
CA LEU A 51 -2.42 -6.74 8.07
C LEU A 51 -3.15 -8.03 8.47
N PHE A 52 -4.42 -8.20 8.09
CA PHE A 52 -5.16 -9.46 8.26
C PHE A 52 -4.89 -10.46 7.13
N ALA A 53 -4.72 -9.98 5.90
CA ALA A 53 -4.50 -10.81 4.74
C ALA A 53 -3.20 -11.63 4.85
N PHE A 54 -2.07 -11.01 5.25
CA PHE A 54 -0.77 -11.69 5.33
C PHE A 54 -0.72 -12.87 6.33
N PRO A 55 -1.18 -12.71 7.59
CA PRO A 55 -1.29 -13.83 8.54
C PRO A 55 -2.25 -14.91 8.05
N CYS A 56 -3.36 -14.54 7.42
CA CYS A 56 -4.32 -15.51 6.88
C CYS A 56 -3.72 -16.31 5.72
N PHE A 57 -2.93 -15.68 4.83
CA PHE A 57 -2.19 -16.42 3.79
C PHE A 57 -1.19 -17.41 4.41
N LEU A 58 -0.47 -17.01 5.46
CA LEU A 58 0.45 -17.91 6.15
C LEU A 58 -0.27 -19.09 6.80
N ALA A 59 -1.36 -18.81 7.51
CA ALA A 59 -2.17 -19.83 8.19
C ALA A 59 -2.84 -20.78 7.19
N GLY A 60 -3.29 -20.26 6.05
CA GLY A 60 -3.85 -21.04 4.93
C GLY A 60 -2.84 -21.97 4.26
N GLU A 61 -1.55 -21.79 4.51
CA GLU A 61 -0.48 -22.64 3.97
C GLU A 61 0.23 -23.43 5.06
N SER A 62 -0.35 -23.54 6.26
CA SER A 62 0.20 -24.26 7.41
C SER A 62 -0.63 -25.50 7.79
N THR A 63 -0.02 -26.57 8.32
CA THR A 63 -0.62 -27.92 8.51
C THR A 63 -1.77 -28.06 9.50
N ILE A 64 -2.38 -26.95 9.88
CA ILE A 64 -3.56 -26.89 10.76
C ILE A 64 -4.84 -27.30 10.04
N THR A 65 -5.75 -27.95 10.77
CA THR A 65 -7.07 -28.40 10.28
C THR A 65 -7.94 -27.27 9.71
N GLY A 66 -7.71 -26.02 10.14
CA GLY A 66 -8.43 -24.81 9.67
C GLY A 66 -7.91 -24.20 8.36
N ARG A 67 -6.94 -24.85 7.69
CA ARG A 67 -6.29 -24.38 6.45
C ARG A 67 -7.21 -23.73 5.40
N PRO A 68 -8.31 -24.38 4.94
CA PRO A 68 -9.15 -23.82 3.88
C PRO A 68 -9.87 -22.55 4.31
N PHE A 69 -10.24 -22.43 5.59
CA PHE A 69 -10.89 -21.23 6.11
C PHE A 69 -9.95 -20.04 6.07
N PHE A 70 -8.69 -20.21 6.51
CA PHE A 70 -7.69 -19.16 6.48
C PHE A 70 -7.31 -18.76 5.05
N ALA A 71 -7.23 -19.71 4.13
CA ALA A 71 -6.99 -19.41 2.71
C ALA A 71 -8.10 -18.53 2.10
N VAL A 72 -9.37 -18.83 2.39
CA VAL A 72 -10.49 -18.01 1.92
C VAL A 72 -10.50 -16.64 2.60
N ALA A 73 -10.30 -16.59 3.92
CA ALA A 73 -10.21 -15.34 4.66
C ALA A 73 -9.07 -14.45 4.12
N ALA A 74 -7.93 -15.03 3.78
CA ALA A 74 -6.80 -14.30 3.19
C ALA A 74 -7.22 -13.54 1.95
N TRP A 75 -7.92 -14.20 1.02
CA TRP A 75 -8.40 -13.57 -0.22
C TRP A 75 -9.50 -12.53 0.00
N ILE A 76 -10.40 -12.77 0.97
CA ILE A 76 -11.45 -11.81 1.36
C ILE A 76 -10.85 -10.51 1.90
N PHE A 77 -9.74 -10.56 2.62
CA PHE A 77 -9.07 -9.34 3.09
C PHE A 77 -8.08 -8.77 2.07
N ALA A 78 -7.42 -9.64 1.30
CA ALA A 78 -6.39 -9.27 0.33
C ALA A 78 -6.94 -8.41 -0.81
N ILE A 79 -8.00 -8.86 -1.50
CA ILE A 79 -8.50 -8.18 -2.70
C ILE A 79 -9.06 -6.80 -2.36
N PRO A 80 -10.00 -6.65 -1.40
CA PRO A 80 -10.53 -5.33 -1.05
C PRO A 80 -9.47 -4.44 -0.43
N GLY A 81 -8.61 -4.99 0.44
CA GLY A 81 -7.51 -4.24 1.05
C GLY A 81 -6.55 -3.67 0.03
N LEU A 82 -6.19 -4.46 -0.98
CA LEU A 82 -5.31 -4.02 -2.07
C LEU A 82 -5.99 -2.98 -2.96
N LEU A 83 -7.25 -3.21 -3.35
CA LEU A 83 -8.01 -2.26 -4.18
C LEU A 83 -8.14 -0.89 -3.49
N ILE A 84 -8.53 -0.89 -2.21
CA ILE A 84 -8.65 0.34 -1.42
C ILE A 84 -7.28 1.02 -1.27
N ALA A 85 -6.23 0.26 -1.02
CA ALA A 85 -4.87 0.80 -0.87
C ALA A 85 -4.36 1.44 -2.17
N TRP A 86 -4.62 0.82 -3.31
CA TRP A 86 -4.28 1.36 -4.63
C TRP A 86 -5.12 2.59 -4.98
N TRP A 87 -6.42 2.57 -4.69
CA TRP A 87 -7.29 3.72 -4.91
C TRP A 87 -6.84 4.94 -4.09
N ALA A 88 -6.49 4.72 -2.81
CA ALA A 88 -5.92 5.78 -1.97
C ALA A 88 -4.58 6.28 -2.51
N GLY A 89 -3.71 5.38 -2.99
CA GLY A 89 -2.41 5.72 -3.58
C GLY A 89 -2.52 6.57 -4.85
N LEU A 90 -3.42 6.22 -5.77
CA LEU A 90 -3.66 6.96 -7.01
C LEU A 90 -4.13 8.40 -6.75
N GLY A 91 -4.85 8.63 -5.65
CA GLY A 91 -5.25 9.97 -5.22
C GLY A 91 -4.09 10.92 -4.95
N TYR A 92 -2.88 10.40 -4.67
CA TYR A 92 -1.69 11.22 -4.37
C TYR A 92 -0.84 11.56 -5.59
N VAL A 93 -1.06 10.91 -6.73
CA VAL A 93 -0.28 11.14 -7.97
C VAL A 93 -0.37 12.59 -8.47
N PRO A 94 -1.56 13.24 -8.53
CA PRO A 94 -1.64 14.63 -8.99
C PRO A 94 -0.97 15.62 -8.03
N GLU A 95 -1.05 15.38 -6.72
CA GLU A 95 -0.39 16.18 -5.68
C GLU A 95 1.14 16.13 -5.86
N GLY A 96 1.70 14.93 -6.03
CA GLY A 96 3.14 14.75 -6.27
C GLY A 96 3.62 15.44 -7.55
N LEU A 97 2.83 15.37 -8.63
CA LEU A 97 3.16 16.06 -9.89
C LEU A 97 3.09 17.58 -9.75
N ARG A 98 2.15 18.12 -8.98
CA ARG A 98 2.06 19.56 -8.69
C ARG A 98 3.28 20.03 -7.89
N ALA A 99 3.64 19.32 -6.83
CA ALA A 99 4.80 19.64 -6.01
C ALA A 99 6.12 19.60 -6.84
N LEU A 100 6.27 18.63 -7.75
CA LEU A 100 7.42 18.57 -8.66
C LEU A 100 7.47 19.74 -9.65
N ARG A 101 6.33 20.29 -10.07
CA ARG A 101 6.27 21.47 -10.96
C ARG A 101 6.60 22.75 -10.19
N GLU A 102 6.04 22.91 -8.99
CA GLU A 102 6.29 24.07 -8.12
C GLU A 102 7.77 24.13 -7.68
N GLY A 103 8.36 22.98 -7.30
CA GLY A 103 9.78 22.90 -6.97
C GLY A 103 10.72 23.21 -8.14
N ARG A 104 10.29 22.94 -9.38
CA ARG A 104 11.05 23.29 -10.59
C ARG A 104 10.99 24.80 -10.87
N ALA A 105 9.79 25.39 -10.79
CA ALA A 105 9.60 26.82 -10.98
C ALA A 105 10.34 27.67 -9.94
N ALA A 106 10.41 27.21 -8.69
CA ALA A 106 11.18 27.88 -7.62
C ALA A 106 12.70 27.88 -7.86
N ARG A 107 13.24 26.90 -8.60
CA ARG A 107 14.66 26.82 -8.95
C ARG A 107 15.04 27.61 -10.20
N GLU A 108 14.09 27.89 -11.08
CA GLU A 108 14.31 28.69 -12.29
C GLU A 108 14.20 30.20 -12.02
N GLY A 109 13.61 30.60 -10.88
CA GLY A 109 13.44 32.00 -10.46
C GLY A 109 14.55 32.57 -9.56
N THR A 110 15.60 31.79 -9.25
CA THR A 110 16.80 32.22 -8.50
C THR A 110 17.99 32.30 -9.43
#